data_AF-A0A9D2BF07-F1
#
_entry.id   AF-A0A9D2BF07-F1
#
_cell.length_a   1.000
_cell.length_b   1.000
_cell.length_c   1.000
_cell.angle_alpha   90.00
_cell.angle_beta   90.00
_cell.angle_gamma   90.00
#
_symmetry.space_group_name_H-M   'P 1'
#
loop_
_entity.id
_entity.type
_entity.pdbx_description
1 polymer ?
#
loop_
_entity_poly.entity_id
_entity_poly.type
_entity_poly.pdbx_seq_one_letter_code
_entity_poly.pdbx_strand_id
1 'polypeptide(L)' 'MERDAVKLTRQVAASMAMEGMMLTDSEYDVLLRCAAGEQSVSMTIEEMITRYTAH' A
#
# COMPACT_ATOMS: atom_id res chain seq x y z
N MET A 1 8.88 12.38 -8.77
CA MET A 1 7.70 12.04 -7.93
C MET A 1 6.97 10.81 -8.44
N GLU A 2 6.20 10.85 -9.53
CA GLU A 2 5.43 9.68 -9.99
C GLU A 2 6.30 8.45 -10.30
N ARG A 3 7.45 8.64 -10.97
CA ARG A 3 8.45 7.57 -11.21
C ARG A 3 9.08 7.01 -9.92
N ASP A 4 9.16 7.80 -8.86
CA ASP A 4 9.77 7.39 -7.60
C ASP A 4 8.76 6.61 -6.76
N ALA A 5 7.50 7.04 -6.76
CA ALA A 5 6.38 6.33 -6.17
C ALA A 5 6.21 4.93 -6.76
N VAL A 6 6.17 4.81 -8.10
CA VAL A 6 6.07 3.51 -8.78
C VAL A 6 7.23 2.58 -8.43
N LYS A 7 8.47 3.11 -8.32
CA LYS A 7 9.64 2.30 -7.94
C LYS A 7 9.53 1.78 -6.50
N LEU A 8 9.16 2.66 -5.55
CA LEU A 8 8.95 2.30 -4.16
C LEU A 8 7.86 1.24 -4.02
N THR A 9 6.70 1.44 -4.64
CA THR A 9 5.58 0.48 -4.60
C THR A 9 5.98 -0.87 -5.19
N ARG A 10 6.72 -0.90 -6.29
CA ARG A 10 7.24 -2.16 -6.87
C ARG A 10 8.23 -2.88 -5.95
N GLN A 11 9.10 -2.15 -5.26
CA GLN A 11 10.04 -2.75 -4.32
C GLN A 11 9.33 -3.38 -3.12
N VAL A 12 8.33 -2.69 -2.58
CA VAL A 12 7.47 -3.23 -1.50
C VAL A 12 6.73 -4.47 -1.99
N ALA A 13 6.08 -4.41 -3.15
CA ALA A 13 5.36 -5.55 -3.72
C ALA A 13 6.26 -6.77 -3.97
N ALA A 14 7.47 -6.55 -4.49
CA ALA A 14 8.46 -7.61 -4.69
C ALA A 14 8.91 -8.23 -3.35
N SER A 15 9.15 -7.40 -2.33
CA SER A 15 9.51 -7.88 -0.99
C SER A 15 8.41 -8.72 -0.37
N MET A 16 7.16 -8.28 -0.46
CA MET A 16 6.02 -9.02 0.09
C MET A 16 5.78 -10.33 -0.65
N ALA A 17 5.92 -10.33 -1.98
CA ALA A 17 5.82 -11.56 -2.77
C ALA A 17 6.90 -12.60 -2.41
N MET A 18 8.13 -12.16 -2.07
CA MET A 18 9.18 -13.06 -1.58
C MET A 18 8.80 -13.75 -0.25
N GLU A 19 8.04 -13.06 0.59
CA GLU A 19 7.51 -13.59 1.85
C GLU A 19 6.19 -14.37 1.67
N GLY A 20 5.76 -14.62 0.43
CA GLY A 20 4.50 -15.31 0.13
C GLY A 20 3.24 -14.46 0.33
N MET A 21 3.37 -13.15 0.52
CA MET A 21 2.28 -12.20 0.72
C MET A 21 2.05 -11.38 -0.55
N MET A 22 1.43 -12.01 -1.56
CA MET A 22 1.14 -11.31 -2.82
C MET A 22 0.06 -10.25 -2.60
N LEU A 23 0.38 -9.00 -2.95
CA LEU A 23 -0.60 -7.91 -2.93
C LEU A 23 -1.66 -8.12 -4.01
N THR A 24 -2.90 -7.83 -3.67
CA THR A 24 -3.98 -7.63 -4.63
C THR A 24 -3.83 -6.31 -5.37
N ASP A 25 -4.50 -6.17 -6.51
CA ASP A 25 -4.49 -4.91 -7.29
C ASP A 25 -4.98 -3.71 -6.46
N SER A 26 -5.96 -3.92 -5.59
CA SER A 26 -6.48 -2.87 -4.70
C SER A 26 -5.46 -2.44 -3.65
N GLU A 27 -4.69 -3.36 -3.09
CA GLU A 27 -3.66 -3.03 -2.09
C GLU A 27 -2.46 -2.35 -2.75
N TYR A 28 -2.10 -2.80 -3.96
CA TYR A 28 -1.06 -2.16 -4.77
C TYR A 28 -1.42 -0.71 -5.11
N ASP A 29 -2.67 -0.45 -5.52
CA ASP A 29 -3.15 0.91 -5.82
C ASP A 29 -3.08 1.83 -4.59
N VAL A 30 -3.51 1.35 -3.42
CA VAL A 30 -3.41 2.09 -2.16
C VAL A 30 -1.96 2.44 -1.83
N LEU A 31 -1.03 1.49 -1.98
CA LEU A 31 0.40 1.74 -1.76
C LEU A 31 0.96 2.75 -2.76
N LEU A 32 0.54 2.70 -4.02
CA LEU A 32 0.95 3.65 -5.05
C LEU A 32 0.48 5.08 -4.73
N ARG A 33 -0.79 5.24 -4.37
CA ARG A 33 -1.38 6.54 -4.00
C ARG A 33 -0.74 7.11 -2.75
N CYS A 34 -0.40 6.26 -1.76
CA CYS A 34 0.37 6.68 -0.60
C CYS A 34 1.78 7.15 -0.98
N ALA A 35 2.49 6.40 -1.83
CA ALA A 35 3.84 6.75 -2.28
C ALA A 35 3.88 8.01 -3.16
N ALA A 36 2.80 8.30 -3.88
CA ALA A 36 2.62 9.51 -4.70
C ALA A 36 2.21 10.75 -3.87
N GLY A 37 1.86 10.58 -2.58
CA GLY A 37 1.35 11.64 -1.72
C GLY A 37 -0.12 12.01 -1.98
N GLU A 38 -0.83 11.20 -2.77
CA GLU A 38 -2.25 11.38 -3.10
C GLU A 38 -3.18 10.85 -2.00
N GLN A 39 -2.66 10.02 -1.12
CA GLN A 39 -3.39 9.46 0.02
C GLN A 39 -2.51 9.50 1.28
N SER A 40 -3.12 9.86 2.42
CA SER A 40 -2.42 9.83 3.70
C SER A 40 -2.24 8.39 4.19
N VAL A 41 -1.00 8.06 4.57
CA VAL A 41 -0.67 6.77 5.18
C VAL A 41 -1.41 6.60 6.52
N SER A 42 -1.53 7.66 7.34
CA SER A 42 -2.20 7.57 8.64
C SER A 42 -3.69 7.24 8.48
N MET A 43 -4.37 7.91 7.56
CA MET A 43 -5.77 7.67 7.25
C MET A 43 -5.99 6.24 6.71
N THR A 44 -5.08 5.77 5.86
CA THR A 44 -5.11 4.40 5.33
C THR A 44 -4.98 3.37 6.45
N ILE A 45 -4.06 3.58 7.40
CA ILE A 45 -3.89 2.69 8.55
C ILE A 45 -5.13 2.71 9.44
N GLU A 46 -5.70 3.89 9.72
CA GLU A 46 -6.94 4.03 10.52
C GLU A 46 -8.13 3.31 9.89
N GLU A 47 -8.31 3.43 8.56
CA GLU A 47 -9.34 2.69 7.82
C GLU A 47 -9.13 1.19 7.93
N MET A 48 -7.90 0.71 7.74
CA MET A 48 -7.58 -0.71 7.82
C MET A 48 -7.82 -1.25 9.24
N ILE A 49 -7.36 -0.54 10.26
CA ILE A 49 -7.65 -0.90 11.67
C ILE A 49 -9.15 -1.00 11.85
N THR A 50 -9.92 0.02 11.44
CA THR A 50 -11.38 0.02 11.59
C THR A 50 -12.03 -1.18 10.90
N ARG A 51 -11.63 -1.51 9.67
CA ARG A 51 -12.17 -2.65 8.90
C ARG A 51 -11.93 -4.00 9.59
N TYR A 52 -10.79 -4.17 10.26
CA TYR A 52 -10.40 -5.44 10.88
C TYR A 52 -10.63 -5.51 12.40
N THR A 53 -10.97 -4.38 13.04
CA THR A 53 -11.26 -4.32 14.49
C THR A 53 -12.71 -3.99 14.82
N ALA A 54 -13.54 -3.60 13.83
CA ALA A 54 -14.98 -3.48 14.02
C ALA A 54 -15.61 -4.87 14.23
N HIS A 55 -15.67 -5.26 15.50
CA HIS A 55 -16.43 -6.38 16.05
C HIS A 55 -17.41 -5.87 17.09
#